data_AF-A0A183AIG2-F1
#
_entry.id   AF-A0A183AIG2-F1
#
_cell.length_a   1.000
_cell.length_b   1.000
_cell.length_c   1.000
_cell.angle_alpha   90.00
_cell.angle_beta   90.00
_cell.angle_gamma   90.00
#
_symmetry.space_group_name_H-M   'P 1'
#
loop_
_entity.id
_entity.type
_entity.pdbx_description
1 polymer ?
#
loop_
_entity_poly.entity_id
_entity_poly.type
_entity_poly.pdbx_seq_one_letter_code
_entity_poly.pdbx_strand_id
1 'polypeptide(L)'
;MLTSIVDVLGEKTTSRQLQYQLIFCLWCMSFDASHVAVMCKNSNLLPTVSDIMREAEREKITRISLALFRSLLEKLPTPTEQRNLGLSLVQCKVLRQLELLSQKDFSHDPELTDDMAFLTEKLSASIQDVSSLEEYTTELKSGRLEWSPVHKSEKFWCENAVKFTDNNYELLKMLVRLVELCTDPLCLSVAVHDIGEFVRHYPRGKQVIENLGGKQRVMALLQHGDPNVRYNALVSLQKIMVHNW
;
A
#
# COMPACT_ATOMS: atom_id res chain seq x y z
N MET A 1 -24.74 -6.84 15.30
CA MET A 1 -24.20 -8.21 15.22
C MET A 1 -22.78 -8.19 14.68
N LEU A 2 -22.52 -7.73 13.44
CA LEU A 2 -21.16 -7.64 12.90
C LEU A 2 -20.20 -6.80 13.77
N THR A 3 -20.61 -5.60 14.18
CA THR A 3 -19.79 -4.72 15.06
C THR A 3 -19.44 -5.43 16.36
N SER A 4 -20.43 -6.02 17.03
CA SER A 4 -20.21 -6.79 18.26
C SER A 4 -19.24 -7.97 18.09
N ILE A 5 -19.23 -8.65 16.94
CA ILE A 5 -18.28 -9.73 16.65
C ILE A 5 -16.86 -9.18 16.51
N VAL A 6 -16.69 -8.08 15.77
CA VAL A 6 -15.37 -7.45 15.55
C VAL A 6 -14.82 -6.87 16.86
N ASP A 7 -15.68 -6.26 17.68
CA ASP A 7 -15.30 -5.70 18.98
C ASP A 7 -14.76 -6.80 19.90
N VAL A 8 -15.48 -7.92 20.03
CA VAL A 8 -15.06 -9.08 20.84
C VAL A 8 -13.80 -9.73 20.26
N LEU A 9 -13.64 -9.80 18.93
CA LEU A 9 -12.41 -10.29 18.30
C LEU A 9 -11.19 -9.43 18.66
N GLY A 10 -11.38 -8.12 18.81
CA GLY A 10 -10.31 -7.17 19.17
C GLY A 10 -9.91 -7.20 20.65
N GLU A 11 -10.68 -7.87 21.51
CA GLU A 11 -10.36 -7.96 22.93
C GLU A 11 -9.17 -8.92 23.18
N LYS A 12 -8.18 -8.44 23.94
CA LYS A 12 -6.98 -9.24 24.29
C LYS A 12 -7.30 -10.48 25.13
N THR A 13 -8.46 -10.49 25.80
CA THR A 13 -8.95 -11.59 26.64
C THR A 13 -9.60 -12.71 25.85
N THR A 14 -9.85 -12.52 24.55
CA THR A 14 -10.55 -13.48 23.71
C THR A 14 -9.69 -14.72 23.48
N SER A 15 -10.20 -15.87 23.93
CA SER A 15 -9.49 -17.15 23.78
C SER A 15 -9.32 -17.52 22.30
N ARG A 16 -8.24 -18.26 21.98
CA ARG A 16 -7.95 -18.75 20.61
C ARG A 16 -9.10 -19.56 20.00
N GLN A 17 -9.81 -20.33 20.83
CA GLN A 17 -10.98 -21.09 20.39
C GLN A 17 -12.13 -20.16 19.99
N LEU A 18 -12.35 -19.10 20.76
CA LEU A 18 -13.38 -18.11 20.46
C LEU A 18 -13.01 -17.28 19.23
N GLN A 19 -11.74 -16.89 19.06
CA GLN A 19 -11.25 -16.24 17.84
C GLN A 19 -11.58 -17.07 16.59
N TYR A 20 -11.26 -18.37 16.62
CA TYR A 20 -11.61 -19.28 15.54
C TYR A 20 -13.12 -19.30 15.24
N GLN A 21 -13.97 -19.44 16.28
CA GLN A 21 -15.42 -19.51 16.12
C GLN A 21 -16.01 -18.21 15.56
N LEU A 22 -15.52 -17.05 16.00
CA LEU A 22 -15.98 -15.75 15.52
C LEU A 22 -15.55 -15.50 14.07
N ILE A 23 -14.31 -15.85 13.70
CA ILE A 23 -13.85 -15.76 12.30
C ILE A 23 -14.62 -16.75 11.42
N PHE A 24 -14.92 -17.94 11.93
CA PHE A 24 -15.78 -18.90 11.23
C PHE A 24 -17.18 -18.33 10.98
N CYS A 25 -17.80 -17.66 11.96
CA CYS A 25 -19.07 -16.97 11.74
C CYS A 25 -18.97 -15.87 10.68
N LEU A 26 -17.87 -15.09 10.67
CA LEU A 26 -17.61 -14.08 9.64
C LEU A 26 -17.50 -14.71 8.24
N TRP A 27 -16.81 -15.85 8.13
CA TRP A 27 -16.71 -16.60 6.87
C TRP A 27 -18.07 -17.17 6.43
N CYS A 28 -18.89 -17.69 7.35
CA CYS A 28 -20.25 -18.11 7.00
C CYS A 28 -21.11 -16.94 6.49
N MET A 29 -20.94 -15.75 7.04
CA MET A 29 -21.65 -14.56 6.56
C MET A 29 -21.12 -14.06 5.22
N SER A 30 -19.84 -14.25 4.91
CA SER A 30 -19.24 -13.75 3.67
C SER A 30 -19.76 -14.46 2.41
N PHE A 31 -20.49 -15.59 2.54
CA PHE A 31 -21.14 -16.22 1.39
C PHE A 31 -22.23 -15.36 0.74
N ASP A 32 -22.79 -14.39 1.46
CA ASP A 32 -23.76 -13.44 0.97
C ASP A 32 -23.13 -12.06 0.68
N ALA A 33 -23.28 -11.58 -0.56
CA ALA A 33 -22.62 -10.36 -1.03
C ALA A 33 -23.10 -9.10 -0.27
N SER A 34 -24.33 -9.09 0.23
CA SER A 34 -24.85 -7.94 1.00
C SER A 34 -24.14 -7.82 2.36
N HIS A 35 -23.86 -8.96 3.01
CA HIS A 35 -23.07 -8.99 4.23
C HIS A 35 -21.62 -8.58 3.98
N VAL A 36 -21.01 -9.05 2.88
CA VAL A 36 -19.64 -8.64 2.49
C VAL A 36 -19.54 -7.13 2.32
N ALA A 37 -20.50 -6.49 1.66
CA ALA A 37 -20.52 -5.03 1.50
C ALA A 37 -20.59 -4.28 2.84
N VAL A 38 -21.26 -4.83 3.86
CA VAL A 38 -21.30 -4.26 5.21
C VAL A 38 -20.00 -4.55 5.97
N MET A 39 -19.44 -5.75 5.81
CA MET A 39 -18.17 -6.17 6.40
C MET A 39 -17.01 -5.27 5.95
N CYS A 40 -16.89 -5.02 4.65
CA CYS A 40 -15.85 -4.17 4.08
C CYS A 40 -15.93 -2.70 4.50
N LYS A 41 -17.08 -2.23 5.01
CA LYS A 41 -17.22 -0.87 5.57
C LYS A 41 -16.67 -0.74 6.99
N ASN A 42 -16.45 -1.85 7.69
CA ASN A 42 -15.88 -1.85 9.03
C ASN A 42 -14.35 -1.78 8.94
N SER A 43 -13.78 -0.62 9.26
CA SER A 43 -12.34 -0.35 9.18
C SER A 43 -11.49 -1.24 10.10
N ASN A 44 -12.08 -1.81 11.15
CA ASN A 44 -11.35 -2.63 12.13
C ASN A 44 -11.35 -4.12 11.76
N LEU A 45 -12.24 -4.57 10.87
CA LEU A 45 -12.38 -5.99 10.55
C LEU A 45 -11.07 -6.58 10.01
N LEU A 46 -10.51 -5.99 8.95
CA LEU A 46 -9.31 -6.53 8.29
C LEU A 46 -8.07 -6.44 9.16
N PRO A 47 -7.78 -5.31 9.85
CA PRO A 47 -6.67 -5.25 10.79
C PRO A 47 -6.77 -6.31 11.89
N THR A 48 -7.93 -6.44 12.55
CA THR A 48 -8.13 -7.39 13.64
C THR A 48 -7.94 -8.84 13.18
N VAL A 49 -8.57 -9.25 12.07
CA VAL A 49 -8.42 -10.63 11.57
C VAL A 49 -6.99 -10.90 11.09
N SER A 50 -6.34 -9.92 10.46
CA SER A 50 -4.94 -10.05 10.01
C SER A 50 -3.98 -10.21 11.18
N ASP A 51 -4.16 -9.45 12.26
CA ASP A 51 -3.36 -9.55 13.47
C ASP A 51 -3.50 -10.94 14.11
N ILE A 52 -4.74 -11.42 14.27
CA ILE A 52 -5.03 -12.76 14.78
C ILE A 52 -4.39 -13.85 13.91
N MET A 53 -4.49 -13.74 12.59
CA MET A 53 -3.90 -14.71 11.66
C MET A 53 -2.37 -14.76 11.80
N ARG A 54 -1.71 -13.60 11.93
CA ARG A 54 -0.24 -13.53 12.07
C ARG A 54 0.26 -14.09 13.40
N GLU A 55 -0.51 -13.92 14.47
CA GLU A 55 -0.21 -14.44 15.81
C GLU A 55 -0.67 -15.90 16.02
N ALA A 56 -1.34 -16.49 15.04
CA ALA A 56 -1.90 -17.82 15.15
C ALA A 56 -0.82 -18.91 15.24
N GLU A 57 -0.76 -19.57 16.39
CA GLU A 57 0.00 -20.83 16.57
C GLU A 57 -0.75 -22.06 16.02
N ARG A 58 -2.05 -21.94 15.79
CA ARG A 58 -2.92 -23.05 15.39
C ARG A 58 -3.36 -22.87 13.96
N GLU A 59 -3.00 -23.81 13.10
CA GLU A 59 -3.27 -23.81 11.66
C GLU A 59 -4.75 -23.57 11.32
N LYS A 60 -5.68 -24.10 12.13
CA LYS A 60 -7.12 -23.87 11.93
C LYS A 60 -7.54 -22.40 11.93
N ILE A 61 -6.84 -21.54 12.69
CA ILE A 61 -7.10 -20.10 12.74
C ILE A 61 -6.57 -19.44 11.46
N THR A 62 -5.36 -19.82 11.04
CA THR A 62 -4.78 -19.38 9.77
C THR A 62 -5.70 -19.75 8.60
N ARG A 63 -6.11 -21.02 8.52
CA ARG A 63 -7.00 -21.53 7.47
C ARG A 63 -8.31 -20.76 7.36
N ILE A 64 -9.03 -20.59 8.47
CA ILE A 64 -10.32 -19.88 8.41
C ILE A 64 -10.16 -18.38 8.12
N SER A 65 -9.05 -17.76 8.53
CA SER A 65 -8.75 -16.36 8.21
C SER A 65 -8.49 -16.16 6.72
N LEU A 66 -7.71 -17.05 6.11
CA LEU A 66 -7.44 -17.03 4.66
C LEU A 66 -8.71 -17.31 3.85
N ALA A 67 -9.51 -18.31 4.25
CA ALA A 67 -10.79 -18.60 3.62
C ALA A 67 -11.75 -17.40 3.68
N LEU A 68 -11.77 -16.66 4.81
CA LEU A 68 -12.52 -15.41 4.94
C LEU A 68 -12.00 -14.36 3.94
N PHE A 69 -10.70 -14.10 3.88
CA PHE A 69 -10.14 -13.10 2.97
C PHE A 69 -10.42 -13.42 1.51
N ARG A 70 -10.30 -14.68 1.10
CA ARG A 70 -10.66 -15.13 -0.25
C ARG A 70 -12.13 -14.87 -0.53
N SER A 71 -13.01 -15.29 0.39
CA SER A 71 -14.45 -15.14 0.24
C SER A 71 -14.85 -13.66 0.10
N LEU A 72 -14.26 -12.76 0.90
CA LEU A 72 -14.49 -11.33 0.78
C LEU A 72 -14.07 -10.79 -0.61
N LEU A 73 -12.91 -11.20 -1.11
CA LEU A 73 -12.43 -10.78 -2.44
C LEU A 73 -13.32 -11.30 -3.57
N GLU A 74 -13.70 -12.59 -3.56
CA GLU A 74 -14.52 -13.18 -4.61
C GLU A 74 -15.95 -12.62 -4.66
N LYS A 75 -16.46 -12.13 -3.53
CA LYS A 75 -17.86 -11.69 -3.38
C LYS A 75 -18.07 -10.21 -3.61
N LEU A 76 -17.00 -9.41 -3.68
CA LEU A 76 -17.11 -8.00 -4.06
C LEU A 76 -17.46 -7.88 -5.56
N PRO A 77 -18.46 -7.06 -5.91
CA PRO A 77 -19.05 -7.08 -7.25
C PRO A 77 -18.20 -6.35 -8.30
N THR A 78 -17.38 -5.37 -7.91
CA THR A 78 -16.58 -4.59 -8.86
C THR A 78 -15.08 -4.88 -8.74
N PRO A 79 -14.34 -4.89 -9.88
CA PRO A 79 -12.88 -5.02 -9.85
C PRO A 79 -12.19 -3.95 -9.00
N THR A 80 -12.75 -2.73 -8.96
CA THR A 80 -12.25 -1.62 -8.13
C THR A 80 -12.37 -1.93 -6.64
N GLU A 81 -13.51 -2.45 -6.18
CA GLU A 81 -13.68 -2.84 -4.77
C GLU A 81 -12.78 -4.02 -4.40
N GLN A 82 -12.66 -5.02 -5.27
CA GLN A 82 -11.74 -6.16 -5.08
C GLN A 82 -10.29 -5.67 -4.93
N ARG A 83 -9.87 -4.74 -5.78
CA ARG A 83 -8.55 -4.10 -5.71
C ARG A 83 -8.35 -3.34 -4.40
N ASN A 84 -9.30 -2.49 -4.01
CA ASN A 84 -9.21 -1.71 -2.77
C ASN A 84 -9.11 -2.62 -1.53
N LEU A 85 -9.88 -3.71 -1.51
CA LEU A 85 -9.78 -4.72 -0.46
C LEU A 85 -8.40 -5.41 -0.48
N GLY A 86 -7.91 -5.79 -1.66
CA GLY A 86 -6.57 -6.37 -1.83
C GLY A 86 -5.47 -5.47 -1.27
N LEU A 87 -5.53 -4.17 -1.57
CA LEU A 87 -4.57 -3.20 -1.03
C LEU A 87 -4.65 -3.07 0.50
N SER A 88 -5.86 -3.08 1.04
CA SER A 88 -6.07 -3.04 2.49
C SER A 88 -5.45 -4.28 3.17
N LEU A 89 -5.58 -5.47 2.57
CA LEU A 89 -4.96 -6.71 3.05
C LEU A 89 -3.42 -6.65 2.96
N VAL A 90 -2.86 -6.08 1.89
CA VAL A 90 -1.41 -5.84 1.76
C VAL A 90 -0.91 -4.90 2.85
N GLN A 91 -1.62 -3.80 3.12
CA GLN A 91 -1.29 -2.86 4.20
C GLN A 91 -1.31 -3.54 5.57
N CYS A 92 -2.28 -4.42 5.80
CA CYS A 92 -2.39 -5.28 7.00
C CYS A 92 -1.35 -6.42 7.05
N LYS A 93 -0.38 -6.43 6.14
CA LYS A 93 0.76 -7.38 6.06
C LYS A 93 0.36 -8.82 5.75
N VAL A 94 -0.81 -9.04 5.15
CA VAL A 94 -1.28 -10.40 4.77
C VAL A 94 -0.38 -11.01 3.71
N LEU A 95 0.02 -10.26 2.67
CA LEU A 95 0.91 -10.77 1.62
C LEU A 95 2.27 -11.22 2.19
N ARG A 96 2.87 -10.43 3.08
CA ARG A 96 4.10 -10.80 3.78
C ARG A 96 3.92 -12.07 4.62
N GLN A 97 2.77 -12.24 5.26
CA GLN A 97 2.49 -13.47 6.01
C GLN A 97 2.37 -14.68 5.07
N LEU A 98 1.75 -14.54 3.90
CA LEU A 98 1.67 -15.59 2.89
C LEU A 98 3.06 -16.04 2.40
N GLU A 99 3.98 -15.09 2.19
CA GLU A 99 5.39 -15.36 1.84
C GLU A 99 6.14 -16.14 2.93
N LEU A 100 5.80 -15.94 4.20
CA LEU A 100 6.37 -16.70 5.31
C LEU A 100 5.75 -18.09 5.43
N LEU A 101 4.43 -18.20 5.18
CA LEU A 101 3.72 -19.47 5.19
C LEU A 101 4.15 -20.37 4.02
N SER A 102 4.44 -19.81 2.85
CA SER A 102 4.87 -20.60 1.68
C SER A 102 6.22 -21.31 1.85
N GLN A 103 7.00 -20.93 2.88
CA GLN A 103 8.24 -21.62 3.26
C GLN A 103 8.00 -22.89 4.07
N LYS A 104 6.76 -23.13 4.53
CA LYS A 104 6.36 -24.32 5.29
C LYS A 104 5.67 -25.33 4.38
N ASP A 105 5.68 -26.60 4.78
CA ASP A 105 4.96 -27.66 4.08
C ASP A 105 3.49 -27.70 4.55
N PHE A 106 2.57 -27.50 3.61
CA PHE A 106 1.11 -27.61 3.79
C PHE A 106 0.49 -28.60 2.81
N SER A 107 1.28 -29.53 2.25
CA SER A 107 0.80 -30.51 1.26
C SER A 107 -0.34 -31.41 1.75
N HIS A 108 -0.53 -31.53 3.07
CA HIS A 108 -1.65 -32.26 3.69
C HIS A 108 -2.98 -31.52 3.62
N ASP A 109 -3.00 -30.21 3.36
CA ASP A 109 -4.21 -29.38 3.30
C ASP A 109 -4.30 -28.65 1.93
N PRO A 110 -4.94 -29.28 0.93
CA PRO A 110 -5.03 -28.70 -0.41
C PRO A 110 -5.91 -27.45 -0.46
N GLU A 111 -6.91 -27.32 0.42
CA GLU A 111 -7.76 -26.13 0.49
C GLU A 111 -6.95 -24.92 1.00
N LEU A 112 -6.18 -25.11 2.06
CA LEU A 112 -5.28 -24.07 2.57
C LEU A 112 -4.26 -23.63 1.52
N THR A 113 -3.68 -24.58 0.79
CA THR A 113 -2.69 -24.28 -0.24
C THR A 113 -3.31 -23.51 -1.41
N ASP A 114 -4.53 -23.87 -1.83
CA ASP A 114 -5.27 -23.15 -2.87
C ASP A 114 -5.63 -21.71 -2.45
N ASP A 115 -6.11 -21.53 -1.21
CA ASP A 115 -6.38 -20.20 -0.65
C ASP A 115 -5.12 -19.33 -0.60
N MET A 116 -3.99 -19.91 -0.19
CA MET A 116 -2.70 -19.21 -0.18
C MET A 116 -2.28 -18.79 -1.59
N ALA A 117 -2.41 -19.67 -2.58
CA ALA A 117 -2.07 -19.38 -3.97
C ALA A 117 -2.96 -18.28 -4.55
N PHE A 118 -4.28 -18.40 -4.39
CA PHE A 118 -5.26 -17.42 -4.84
C PHE A 118 -4.98 -16.03 -4.25
N LEU A 119 -4.79 -15.95 -2.93
CA LEU A 119 -4.54 -14.69 -2.25
C LEU A 119 -3.20 -14.10 -2.68
N THR A 120 -2.15 -14.91 -2.81
CA THR A 120 -0.83 -14.42 -3.25
C THR A 120 -0.93 -13.80 -4.64
N GLU A 121 -1.63 -14.44 -5.58
CA GLU A 121 -1.85 -13.91 -6.93
C GLU A 121 -2.63 -12.59 -6.88
N LYS A 122 -3.80 -12.57 -6.24
CA LYS A 122 -4.69 -11.38 -6.21
C LYS A 122 -4.06 -10.20 -5.50
N LEU A 123 -3.38 -10.43 -4.37
CA LEU A 123 -2.71 -9.37 -3.63
C LEU A 123 -1.50 -8.84 -4.40
N SER A 124 -0.70 -9.71 -5.04
CA SER A 124 0.43 -9.28 -5.87
C SER A 124 -0.04 -8.48 -7.09
N ALA A 125 -1.09 -8.92 -7.77
CA ALA A 125 -1.70 -8.19 -8.89
C ALA A 125 -2.22 -6.82 -8.45
N SER A 126 -2.85 -6.73 -7.27
CA SER A 126 -3.33 -5.46 -6.74
C SER A 126 -2.19 -4.45 -6.55
N ILE A 127 -0.98 -4.88 -6.16
CA ILE A 127 0.20 -4.01 -6.03
C ILE A 127 0.75 -3.61 -7.40
N GLN A 128 0.79 -4.55 -8.35
CA GLN A 128 1.27 -4.25 -9.70
C GLN A 128 0.37 -3.21 -10.40
N ASP A 129 -0.95 -3.31 -10.21
CA ASP A 129 -1.92 -2.38 -10.77
C ASP A 129 -1.96 -1.00 -10.08
N VAL A 130 -1.39 -0.86 -8.88
CA VAL A 130 -1.18 0.45 -8.23
C VAL A 130 -0.02 1.22 -8.85
N SER A 131 0.83 0.57 -9.63
CA SER A 131 1.96 1.26 -10.29
C SER A 131 1.53 2.01 -11.56
N SER A 132 0.33 2.59 -11.58
CA SER A 132 -0.16 3.31 -12.77
C SER A 132 0.22 4.80 -12.71
N LEU A 133 0.68 5.33 -13.84
CA LEU A 133 0.96 6.77 -13.96
C LEU A 133 -0.31 7.62 -13.78
N GLU A 134 -1.49 7.06 -14.05
CA GLU A 134 -2.78 7.73 -13.89
C GLU A 134 -3.12 8.00 -12.42
N GLU A 135 -2.88 7.04 -11.54
CA GLU A 135 -3.05 7.19 -10.09
C GLU A 135 -2.09 8.24 -9.54
N TYR A 136 -0.80 8.16 -9.89
CA TYR A 136 0.19 9.19 -9.56
C TYR A 136 -0.27 10.58 -10.01
N THR A 137 -0.75 10.69 -11.25
CA THR A 137 -1.22 11.96 -11.82
C THR A 137 -2.45 12.49 -11.08
N THR A 138 -3.33 11.60 -10.61
CA THR A 138 -4.53 11.96 -9.84
C THR A 138 -4.17 12.48 -8.45
N GLU A 139 -3.28 11.77 -7.73
CA GLU A 139 -2.74 12.22 -6.45
C GLU A 139 -2.07 13.60 -6.59
N LEU A 140 -1.20 13.75 -7.59
CA LEU A 140 -0.48 14.99 -7.87
C LEU A 140 -1.41 16.17 -8.20
N LYS A 141 -2.44 15.94 -9.02
CA LYS A 141 -3.45 16.97 -9.37
C LYS A 141 -4.30 17.36 -8.17
N SER A 142 -4.56 16.43 -7.26
CA SER A 142 -5.31 16.73 -6.02
C SER A 142 -4.49 17.55 -5.02
N GLY A 143 -3.16 17.53 -5.15
CA GLY A 143 -2.23 18.15 -4.20
C GLY A 143 -2.16 17.44 -2.84
N ARG A 144 -2.66 16.21 -2.76
CA ARG A 144 -2.64 15.36 -1.56
C ARG A 144 -1.86 14.10 -1.89
N LEU A 145 -0.55 14.15 -1.66
CA LEU A 145 0.32 13.01 -1.84
C LEU A 145 0.39 12.20 -0.54
N GLU A 146 0.24 10.88 -0.65
CA GLU A 146 0.40 9.96 0.46
C GLU A 146 1.39 8.86 0.10
N TRP A 147 1.91 8.16 1.11
CA TRP A 147 2.85 7.07 0.87
C TRP A 147 2.13 5.84 0.28
N SER A 148 2.02 5.78 -1.04
CA SER A 148 1.46 4.67 -1.81
C SER A 148 2.52 3.98 -2.70
N PRO A 149 2.22 2.81 -3.30
CA PRO A 149 3.15 2.09 -4.17
C PRO A 149 3.71 2.90 -5.36
N VAL A 150 2.98 3.87 -5.94
CA VAL A 150 3.51 4.72 -7.03
C VAL A 150 4.75 5.52 -6.60
N HIS A 151 4.84 5.88 -5.32
CA HIS A 151 5.96 6.67 -4.80
C HIS A 151 7.15 5.78 -4.41
N LYS A 152 6.90 4.55 -3.95
CA LYS A 152 7.92 3.65 -3.36
C LYS A 152 8.46 2.60 -4.31
N SER A 153 7.75 2.29 -5.39
CA SER A 153 8.08 1.20 -6.31
C SER A 153 9.20 1.63 -7.27
N GLU A 154 10.36 0.97 -7.18
CA GLU A 154 11.45 1.18 -8.15
C GLU A 154 11.00 0.84 -9.58
N LYS A 155 10.17 -0.20 -9.73
CA LYS A 155 9.58 -0.59 -11.03
C LYS A 155 8.75 0.54 -11.64
N PHE A 156 7.94 1.24 -10.83
CA PHE A 156 7.16 2.39 -11.30
C PHE A 156 8.07 3.47 -11.91
N TRP A 157 9.14 3.83 -11.21
CA TRP A 157 10.05 4.89 -11.65
C TRP A 157 10.86 4.47 -12.89
N CYS A 158 11.35 3.24 -12.94
CA CYS A 158 11.99 2.68 -14.14
C CYS A 158 11.09 2.76 -15.38
N GLU A 159 9.81 2.44 -15.24
CA GLU A 159 8.86 2.40 -16.36
C GLU A 159 8.32 3.78 -16.77
N ASN A 160 8.19 4.71 -15.82
CA ASN A 160 7.44 5.94 -16.04
C ASN A 160 8.28 7.22 -16.01
N ALA A 161 9.53 7.23 -15.51
CA ALA A 161 10.32 8.45 -15.38
C ALA A 161 10.44 9.24 -16.70
N VAL A 162 10.54 8.57 -17.85
CA VAL A 162 10.59 9.25 -19.16
C VAL A 162 9.29 10.03 -19.45
N LYS A 163 8.13 9.50 -19.07
CA LYS A 163 6.81 10.14 -19.29
C LYS A 163 6.64 11.44 -18.49
N PHE A 164 7.40 11.63 -17.41
CA PHE A 164 7.43 12.90 -16.67
C PHE A 164 8.02 14.06 -17.49
N THR A 165 8.64 13.78 -18.64
CA THR A 165 9.15 14.79 -19.58
C THR A 165 8.13 15.22 -20.63
N ASP A 166 6.99 14.53 -20.71
CA ASP A 166 5.91 14.85 -21.64
C ASP A 166 5.25 16.21 -21.29
N ASN A 167 4.49 16.76 -22.24
CA ASN A 167 3.74 18.01 -22.09
C ASN A 167 4.58 19.18 -21.52
N ASN A 168 5.83 19.30 -21.95
CA ASN A 168 6.76 20.30 -21.44
C ASN A 168 6.93 20.20 -19.90
N TYR A 169 7.21 18.99 -19.42
CA TYR A 169 7.49 18.68 -18.01
C TYR A 169 6.33 19.04 -17.07
N GLU A 170 5.09 18.86 -17.50
CA GLU A 170 3.89 19.27 -16.73
C GLU A 170 3.85 18.65 -15.33
N LEU A 171 4.04 17.33 -15.22
CA LEU A 171 4.04 16.61 -13.94
C LEU A 171 5.17 17.11 -13.02
N LEU A 172 6.36 17.33 -13.55
CA LEU A 172 7.48 17.83 -12.75
C LEU A 172 7.26 19.26 -12.28
N LYS A 173 6.66 20.12 -13.12
CA LYS A 173 6.29 21.49 -12.73
C LYS A 173 5.27 21.49 -11.60
N MET A 174 4.27 20.60 -11.67
CA MET A 174 3.30 20.42 -10.58
C MET A 174 3.98 19.93 -9.30
N LEU A 175 4.86 18.95 -9.40
CA LEU A 175 5.61 18.40 -8.26
C LEU A 175 6.49 19.47 -7.58
N VAL A 176 7.26 20.23 -8.37
CA VAL A 176 8.08 21.34 -7.85
C VAL A 176 7.21 22.42 -7.20
N ARG A 177 6.05 22.72 -7.79
CA ARG A 177 5.09 23.67 -7.23
C ARG A 177 4.50 23.18 -5.90
N LEU A 178 4.26 21.88 -5.74
CA LEU A 178 3.84 21.32 -4.46
C LEU A 178 4.93 21.45 -3.39
N VAL A 179 6.20 21.21 -3.74
CA VAL A 179 7.32 21.42 -2.81
C VAL A 179 7.41 22.88 -2.35
N GLU A 180 7.03 23.83 -3.21
CA GLU A 180 7.01 25.25 -2.87
C GLU A 180 5.82 25.67 -2.00
N LEU A 181 4.62 25.15 -2.28
CA LEU A 181 3.37 25.68 -1.72
C LEU A 181 2.76 24.81 -0.61
N CYS A 182 3.09 23.52 -0.55
CA CYS A 182 2.49 22.62 0.42
C CYS A 182 3.05 22.89 1.82
N THR A 183 2.18 22.82 2.83
CA THR A 183 2.54 23.00 4.24
C THR A 183 2.41 21.70 5.04
N ASP A 184 1.75 20.68 4.48
CA ASP A 184 1.61 19.38 5.11
C ASP A 184 2.94 18.61 5.06
N PRO A 185 3.53 18.24 6.22
CA PRO A 185 4.81 17.55 6.26
C PRO A 185 4.81 16.19 5.55
N LEU A 186 3.68 15.47 5.55
CA LEU A 186 3.57 14.19 4.84
C LEU A 186 3.66 14.41 3.34
N CYS A 187 2.81 15.27 2.78
CA CYS A 187 2.83 15.60 1.36
C CYS A 187 4.19 16.16 0.91
N LEU A 188 4.83 17.03 1.70
CA LEU A 188 6.17 17.53 1.40
C LEU A 188 7.22 16.41 1.39
N SER A 189 7.15 15.48 2.33
CA SER A 189 8.08 14.34 2.39
C SER A 189 7.97 13.48 1.13
N VAL A 190 6.75 13.18 0.68
CA VAL A 190 6.48 12.41 -0.55
C VAL A 190 6.93 13.20 -1.78
N ALA A 191 6.55 14.48 -1.90
CA ALA A 191 6.88 15.29 -3.07
C ALA A 191 8.40 15.44 -3.26
N VAL A 192 9.13 15.65 -2.17
CA VAL A 192 10.59 15.78 -2.21
C VAL A 192 11.25 14.44 -2.52
N HIS A 193 10.75 13.35 -1.95
CA HIS A 193 11.21 12.00 -2.27
C HIS A 193 11.11 11.71 -3.78
N ASP A 194 9.95 12.00 -4.37
CA ASP A 194 9.67 11.79 -5.79
C ASP A 194 10.61 12.56 -6.72
N ILE A 195 10.99 13.80 -6.36
CA ILE A 195 12.02 14.54 -7.12
C ILE A 195 13.33 13.73 -7.15
N GLY A 196 13.73 13.16 -6.02
CA GLY A 196 14.92 12.33 -5.93
C GLY A 196 14.81 11.05 -6.77
N GLU A 197 13.65 10.38 -6.73
CA GLU A 197 13.40 9.18 -7.53
C GLU A 197 13.41 9.45 -9.03
N PHE A 198 12.78 10.53 -9.49
CA PHE A 198 12.85 10.94 -10.89
C PHE A 198 14.30 11.17 -11.35
N VAL A 199 15.11 11.86 -10.55
CA VAL A 199 16.52 12.12 -10.91
C VAL A 199 17.35 10.85 -10.96
N ARG A 200 17.10 9.92 -10.04
CA ARG A 200 17.77 8.60 -10.03
C ARG A 200 17.46 7.78 -11.29
N HIS A 201 16.22 7.84 -11.78
CA HIS A 201 15.73 6.98 -12.87
C HIS A 201 15.74 7.64 -14.25
N TYR A 202 16.06 8.93 -14.36
CA TYR A 202 16.18 9.63 -15.63
C TYR A 202 17.58 10.24 -15.79
N PRO A 203 18.40 9.81 -16.79
CA PRO A 203 19.79 10.25 -16.93
C PRO A 203 20.02 11.77 -17.00
N ARG A 204 19.03 12.53 -17.51
CA ARG A 204 19.08 14.01 -17.56
C ARG A 204 18.27 14.68 -16.46
N GLY A 205 17.79 13.92 -15.47
CA GLY A 205 16.87 14.38 -14.44
C GLY A 205 17.44 15.54 -13.63
N LYS A 206 18.73 15.47 -13.29
CA LYS A 206 19.44 16.55 -12.59
C LYS A 206 19.28 17.90 -13.31
N GLN A 207 19.60 17.95 -14.60
CA GLN A 207 19.52 19.18 -15.39
C GLN A 207 18.07 19.69 -15.49
N VAL A 208 17.11 18.79 -15.65
CA VAL A 208 15.69 19.14 -15.72
C VAL A 208 15.22 19.76 -14.39
N ILE A 209 15.50 19.11 -13.25
CA ILE A 209 15.11 19.60 -11.93
C ILE A 209 15.82 20.92 -11.57
N GLU A 210 17.08 21.09 -11.97
CA GLU A 210 17.80 22.35 -11.81
C GLU A 210 17.15 23.48 -12.63
N ASN A 211 16.80 23.23 -13.89
CA ASN A 211 16.14 24.22 -14.76
C ASN A 211 14.73 24.59 -14.28
N LEU A 212 14.02 23.67 -13.63
CA LEU A 212 12.72 23.92 -13.02
C LEU A 212 12.83 24.58 -11.62
N GLY A 213 14.04 24.82 -11.12
CA GLY A 213 14.28 25.41 -9.79
C GLY A 213 14.05 24.45 -8.62
N GLY A 214 13.75 23.17 -8.88
CA GLY A 214 13.43 22.18 -7.85
C GLY A 214 14.58 21.93 -6.88
N LYS A 215 15.83 21.97 -7.35
CA LYS A 215 17.02 21.81 -6.49
C LYS A 215 17.07 22.82 -5.34
N GLN A 216 16.81 24.10 -5.63
CA GLN A 216 16.84 25.15 -4.61
C GLN A 216 15.72 24.94 -3.59
N ARG A 217 14.54 24.49 -4.04
CA ARG A 217 13.40 24.17 -3.17
C ARG A 217 13.70 22.99 -2.24
N VAL A 218 14.27 21.91 -2.78
CA VAL A 218 14.70 20.76 -1.97
C VAL A 218 15.76 21.17 -0.95
N MET A 219 16.74 22.00 -1.34
CA MET A 219 17.77 22.50 -0.42
C MET A 219 17.19 23.33 0.73
N ALA A 220 16.18 24.16 0.47
CA ALA A 220 15.52 24.96 1.51
C ALA A 220 14.87 24.08 2.60
N LEU A 221 14.39 22.88 2.24
CA LEU A 221 13.74 21.95 3.15
C LEU A 221 14.70 21.17 4.07
N LEU A 222 16.01 21.29 3.87
CA LEU A 222 17.00 20.72 4.82
C LEU A 222 16.91 21.35 6.22
N GLN A 223 16.36 22.56 6.32
CA GLN A 223 16.15 23.27 7.58
C GLN A 223 14.69 23.22 8.05
N HIS A 224 13.84 22.38 7.45
CA HIS A 224 12.43 22.28 7.81
C HIS A 224 12.24 21.81 9.27
N GLY A 225 11.18 22.26 9.94
CA GLY A 225 10.91 21.90 11.34
C GLY A 225 10.64 20.40 11.53
N ASP A 226 9.99 19.77 10.56
CA ASP A 226 9.69 18.34 10.58
C ASP A 226 10.91 17.46 10.24
N PRO A 227 11.26 16.46 11.07
CA PRO A 227 12.39 15.55 10.81
C PRO A 227 12.25 14.68 9.55
N ASN A 228 11.04 14.22 9.21
CA ASN A 228 10.82 13.38 8.04
C ASN A 228 11.00 14.17 6.75
N VAL A 229 10.54 15.42 6.73
CA VAL A 229 10.78 16.32 5.58
C VAL A 229 12.28 16.54 5.38
N ARG A 230 13.02 16.83 6.46
CA ARG A 230 14.49 17.01 6.39
C ARG A 230 15.19 15.75 5.90
N TYR A 231 14.79 14.58 6.39
CA TYR A 231 15.35 13.29 5.98
C TYR A 231 15.15 13.06 4.48
N ASN A 232 13.92 13.20 3.98
CA ASN A 232 13.63 13.01 2.56
C ASN A 232 14.32 14.06 1.68
N ALA A 233 14.41 15.32 2.14
CA ALA A 233 15.16 16.37 1.45
C ALA A 233 16.65 16.05 1.34
N LEU A 234 17.26 15.53 2.40
CA LEU A 234 18.66 15.12 2.39
C LEU A 234 18.90 13.98 1.39
N VAL A 235 18.08 12.94 1.44
CA VAL A 235 18.18 11.77 0.54
C VAL A 235 17.98 12.19 -0.92
N SER A 236 16.97 13.01 -1.21
CA SER A 236 16.72 13.50 -2.57
C SER A 236 17.85 14.40 -3.07
N LEU A 237 18.41 15.25 -2.21
CA LEU A 237 19.56 16.07 -2.60
C LEU A 237 20.81 15.23 -2.89
N GLN A 238 21.04 14.14 -2.14
CA GLN A 238 22.13 13.21 -2.44
C GLN A 238 21.96 12.59 -3.84
N LYS A 239 20.74 12.19 -4.21
CA LYS A 239 20.43 11.69 -5.57
C LYS A 239 20.65 12.75 -6.65
N ILE A 240 20.33 14.02 -6.37
CA ILE A 240 20.53 15.14 -7.31
C ILE A 240 22.02 15.46 -7.53
N MET A 241 22.84 15.34 -6.48
CA MET A 241 24.22 15.82 -6.51
C MET A 241 25.21 14.80 -7.07
N VAL A 242 24.91 13.52 -6.97
CA VAL A 242 25.80 12.43 -7.38
C VAL A 242 25.63 12.14 -8.88
N HIS A 243 26.74 11.87 -9.57
CA HIS A 243 26.73 11.60 -11.02
C HIS A 243 26.34 10.15 -11.37
N ASN A 244 26.46 9.21 -10.44
CA ASN A 244 26.06 7.80 -10.57
C ASN A 244 25.50 7.29 -9.23
N TRP A 245 24.19 6.99 -9.18
CA TRP A 245 23.56 6.21 -8.12
C TRP A 245 23.26 4.80 -8.60
#